data_AF-A0A960NXS8-F1
#
_entry.id   AF-A0A960NXS8-F1
#
_cell.length_a   1.000
_cell.length_b   1.000
_cell.length_c   1.000
_cell.angle_alpha   90.00
_cell.angle_beta   90.00
_cell.angle_gamma   90.00
#
_symmetry.space_group_name_H-M   'P 1'
#
loop_
_entity.id
_entity.type
_entity.pdbx_description
1 polymer ?
#
loop_
_entity_poly.entity_id
_entity_poly.type
_entity_poly.pdbx_seq_one_letter_code
_entity_poly.pdbx_strand_id
1 'polypeptide(L)' 'MERQLRSDTAPELRLRRELHRRGLRYRVDRSPVPGMRSRADVVFGPEKVAVFVDGCFWHGCP' A
#
# COMPACT_ATOMS: atom_id res chain seq x y z
N MET A 1 18.07 -16.46 -1.22
CA MET A 1 17.23 -15.49 -1.95
C MET A 1 15.86 -15.56 -1.29
N GLU A 2 15.48 -14.55 -0.51
CA GLU A 2 14.17 -14.55 0.16
C GLU A 2 13.05 -14.33 -0.86
N ARG A 3 11.91 -14.98 -0.64
CA ARG A 3 10.74 -14.85 -1.52
C ARG A 3 10.13 -13.47 -1.33
N GLN A 4 10.17 -12.63 -2.37
CA GLN A 4 9.46 -11.35 -2.38
C GLN A 4 7.96 -11.62 -2.48
N LEU A 5 7.25 -11.40 -1.38
CA LEU A 5 5.79 -11.48 -1.35
C LEU A 5 5.21 -10.33 -2.18
N ARG A 6 4.09 -10.60 -2.86
CA ARG A 6 3.39 -9.62 -3.69
C ARG A 6 2.49 -8.67 -2.87
N SER A 7 2.19 -9.04 -1.63
CA SER A 7 1.35 -8.29 -0.69
C SER A 7 1.69 -8.74 0.73
N ASP A 8 1.24 -7.97 1.72
CA ASP A 8 1.44 -8.28 3.14
C ASP A 8 2.92 -8.34 3.53
N THR A 9 3.74 -7.57 2.81
CA THR A 9 5.15 -7.40 3.14
C THR A 9 5.28 -6.74 4.53
N ALA A 10 6.43 -6.95 5.18
CA ALA A 10 6.71 -6.32 6.47
C ALA A 10 6.49 -4.79 6.48
N PRO A 11 6.95 -4.00 5.47
CA PRO A 11 6.67 -2.57 5.42
C PRO A 11 5.18 -2.25 5.24
N GLU A 12 4.45 -2.97 4.38
CA GLU A 12 2.99 -2.79 4.25
C GLU A 12 2.26 -3.05 5.58
N LEU A 13 2.57 -4.16 6.25
CA LEU A 13 1.96 -4.50 7.54
C LEU A 13 2.26 -3.45 8.61
N ARG A 14 3.50 -2.93 8.64
CA ARG A 14 3.89 -1.86 9.57
C ARG A 14 3.11 -0.58 9.29
N LEU A 15 2.96 -0.19 8.03
CA LEU A 15 2.16 0.96 7.61
C LEU A 15 0.70 0.79 8.06
N ARG A 16 0.08 -0.35 7.73
CA ARG A 16 -1.31 -0.67 8.08
C ARG A 16 -1.57 -0.60 9.59
N ARG A 17 -0.69 -1.20 10.39
CA ARG A 17 -0.76 -1.15 11.86
C ARG A 17 -0.71 0.29 12.38
N GLU A 18 0.16 1.12 11.81
CA GLU A 18 0.28 2.53 12.20
C GLU A 18 -0.95 3.34 11.82
N LEU A 19 -1.47 3.17 10.61
CA LEU A 19 -2.69 3.81 10.15
C LEU A 19 -3.88 3.44 11.03
N HIS A 20 -4.02 2.15 11.37
CA HIS A 20 -5.08 1.70 12.26
C HIS A 20 -4.91 2.26 13.68
N ARG A 21 -3.68 2.30 14.22
CA ARG A 21 -3.37 2.88 15.52
C ARG A 21 -3.77 4.36 15.62
N ARG A 22 -3.67 5.09 14.50
CA ARG A 22 -4.10 6.49 14.38
C ARG A 22 -5.61 6.67 14.16
N GLY A 23 -6.39 5.58 14.14
CA GLY A 23 -7.84 5.62 13.92
C GLY A 23 -8.26 5.84 12.47
N LEU A 24 -7.31 5.79 11.52
CA LEU A 24 -7.62 5.99 10.10
C LEU A 24 -8.29 4.75 9.52
N ARG A 25 -9.34 4.97 8.73
CA ARG A 25 -10.03 3.92 7.98
C ARG A 25 -9.53 3.93 6.54
N TYR A 26 -9.17 2.77 6.03
CA TYR A 26 -8.65 2.62 4.68
C TYR A 26 -9.07 1.28 4.08
N ARG A 27 -8.94 1.17 2.77
CA ARG A 27 -9.08 -0.10 2.02
C ARG A 27 -7.70 -0.57 1.60
N VAL A 28 -7.52 -1.89 1.51
CA VAL A 28 -6.27 -2.50 1.05
C VAL A 28 -6.46 -3.14 -0.32
N ASP A 29 -5.37 -3.21 -1.08
CA ASP A 29 -5.32 -3.84 -2.41
C ASP A 29 -6.54 -3.43 -3.26
N ARG A 30 -6.70 -2.13 -3.52
CA ARG A 30 -7.89 -1.60 -4.21
C ARG A 30 -7.47 -0.71 -5.37
N SER A 31 -8.21 -0.82 -6.47
CA SER A 31 -8.07 0.13 -7.57
C SER A 31 -8.55 1.51 -7.11
N PRO A 32 -7.70 2.55 -7.17
CA PRO A 32 -8.05 3.89 -6.70
C PRO A 32 -9.05 4.59 -7.63
N VAL A 33 -9.09 4.19 -8.91
CA VAL A 33 -9.98 4.75 -9.94
C VAL A 33 -10.70 3.62 -10.66
N PRO A 34 -12.04 3.66 -10.83
CA PRO A 34 -12.76 2.65 -11.59
C PRO A 34 -12.15 2.44 -12.98
N GLY A 35 -11.91 1.18 -13.36
CA GLY A 35 -11.30 0.82 -14.64
C GLY A 35 -9.76 0.86 -14.67
N MET A 36 -9.10 1.38 -13.62
CA MET A 36 -7.64 1.34 -13.54
C MET A 36 -7.16 -0.06 -13.15
N ARG A 37 -6.18 -0.59 -13.90
CA ARG A 37 -5.56 -1.89 -13.63
C ARG A 37 -4.64 -1.86 -12.41
N SER A 38 -4.05 -0.71 -12.12
CA SER A 38 -3.19 -0.51 -10.94
C SER A 38 -4.02 -0.62 -9.66
N ARG A 39 -3.47 -1.36 -8.69
CA ARG A 39 -4.06 -1.52 -7.36
C ARG A 39 -3.09 -0.90 -6.36
N ALA A 40 -3.62 -0.05 -5.50
CA ALA A 40 -2.83 0.58 -4.44
C ALA A 40 -2.89 -0.27 -3.17
N ASP A 41 -1.81 -0.26 -2.39
CA ASP A 41 -1.70 -1.00 -1.14
C ASP A 41 -2.67 -0.45 -0.09
N VAL A 42 -2.85 0.87 -0.08
CA VAL A 42 -3.79 1.58 0.80
C VAL A 42 -4.55 2.64 0.02
N VAL A 43 -5.87 2.66 0.17
CA VAL A 43 -6.76 3.67 -0.43
C VAL A 43 -7.64 4.33 0.63
N PHE A 44 -7.58 5.66 0.68
CA PHE A 44 -8.46 6.54 1.44
C PHE A 44 -9.51 7.11 0.49
N GLY A 45 -10.73 6.57 0.57
CA GLY A 45 -11.79 6.88 -0.39
C GLY A 45 -12.26 8.35 -0.32
N PRO A 46 -12.77 8.82 0.83
CA PRO A 46 -13.25 10.19 0.99
C PRO A 46 -12.18 11.24 0.69
N GLU A 47 -10.94 10.98 1.08
CA GLU A 47 -9.79 11.87 0.94
C GLU A 47 -9.18 11.81 -0.46
N LYS A 48 -9.58 10.84 -1.29
CA LYS A 48 -9.06 10.61 -2.64
C LYS A 48 -7.53 10.42 -2.66
N VAL A 49 -7.00 9.72 -1.66
CA VAL A 49 -5.56 9.43 -1.55
C VAL A 49 -5.30 7.95 -1.76
N ALA A 50 -4.31 7.62 -2.59
CA ALA A 50 -3.81 6.28 -2.81
C ALA A 50 -2.32 6.22 -2.44
N VAL A 51 -1.93 5.16 -1.72
CA VAL A 51 -0.55 4.94 -1.26
C VAL A 51 -0.03 3.64 -1.84
N PHE A 52 1.18 3.72 -2.40
CA PHE A 52 1.93 2.59 -2.95
C PHE A 52 3.18 2.37 -2.09
N VAL A 53 3.43 1.12 -1.70
CA VAL A 53 4.54 0.70 -0.85
C VAL A 53 5.49 -0.12 -1.70
N ASP A 54 6.35 0.57 -2.44
CA ASP A 54 7.31 -0.07 -3.31
C ASP A 54 8.66 -0.28 -2.62
N GLY A 55 9.27 -1.44 -2.87
CA GLY A 55 10.61 -1.75 -2.38
C GLY A 55 11.69 -1.06 -3.22
N CYS A 56 12.75 -0.62 -2.57
CA CYS A 56 13.91 0.02 -3.21
C CYS A 56 14.61 -0.83 -4.29
N PHE A 57 14.34 -2.14 -4.35
CA PHE A 57 14.90 -3.05 -5.36
C PHE A 57 14.63 -2.58 -6.80
N TRP A 58 13.45 -2.01 -7.08
CA TRP A 58 13.11 -1.50 -8.41
C TRP A 58 13.33 0.01 -8.58
N HIS A 59 13.44 0.73 -7.47
CA HIS A 59 13.51 2.20 -7.45
C HIS A 59 14.93 2.74 -7.30
N GLY A 60 15.92 1.89 -6.97
CA GLY A 60 17.30 2.30 -6.81
C GLY A 60 17.46 3.38 -5.74
N CYS A 61 16.89 3.15 -4.54
CA CYS A 61 17.08 4.09 -3.44
C CYS A 61 18.58 4.33 -3.20
N PRO A 62 19.01 5.60 -3.04
CA PRO A 62 20.40 5.95 -2.80
C PRO A 62 20.95 5.39 -1.49
#